data_AF-A0AAJ4CVQ1-F1
#
_entry.id   AF-A0AAJ4CVQ1-F1
#
_cell.length_a   1.000
_cell.length_b   1.000
_cell.length_c   1.000
_cell.angle_alpha   90.00
_cell.angle_beta   90.00
_cell.angle_gamma   90.00
#
_symmetry.space_group_name_H-M   'P 1'
#
loop_
_entity.id
_entity.type
_entity.pdbx_description
1 polymer ?
#
loop_
_entity_poly.entity_id
_entity_poly.type
_entity_poly.pdbx_seq_one_letter_code
_entity_poly.pdbx_strand_id
1 'polypeptide(L)'
;MMNKILVLTGLCFIALLLYPFSGNREHRISCKADISYQWQDSTLNLFISQNIQNGKGILALSGTLHEKNKADGYLSKTISFSYREQGYYYHLNSDLVINSPQMTMSVQDQRKWLPDFFIEKGKPLLLKIRPYGDKAWLFYSETTPLFVCERSS
;
A
#
# COMPACT_ATOMS: atom_id res chain seq x y z
N MET A 1 30.01 -41.37 29.69
CA MET A 1 28.72 -41.27 28.96
C MET A 1 27.96 -39.98 29.31
N MET A 2 27.89 -39.62 30.60
CA MET A 2 27.20 -38.44 31.12
C MET A 2 27.68 -37.07 30.54
N ASN A 3 28.98 -36.89 30.34
CA ASN A 3 29.52 -35.65 29.72
C ASN A 3 29.04 -35.41 28.28
N LYS A 4 28.78 -36.47 27.50
CA LYS A 4 28.33 -36.32 26.11
C LYS A 4 26.89 -35.83 26.03
N ILE A 5 26.06 -36.22 27.00
CA ILE A 5 24.65 -35.82 27.09
C ILE A 5 24.56 -34.34 27.47
N LEU A 6 25.39 -33.89 28.42
CA LEU A 6 25.44 -32.49 28.88
C LEU A 6 25.92 -31.53 27.78
N VAL A 7 26.87 -31.99 26.96
CA VAL A 7 27.35 -31.24 25.79
C VAL A 7 26.27 -31.15 24.71
N LEU A 8 25.55 -32.25 24.44
CA LEU A 8 24.47 -32.26 23.45
C LEU A 8 23.31 -31.35 23.84
N THR A 9 22.90 -31.36 25.12
CA THR A 9 21.81 -30.50 25.61
C THR A 9 22.21 -29.03 25.59
N GLY A 10 23.46 -28.71 25.95
CA GLY A 10 24.01 -27.36 25.83
C GLY A 10 24.03 -26.84 24.39
N LEU A 11 24.47 -27.67 23.43
CA LEU A 11 24.46 -27.34 22.00
C LEU A 11 23.04 -27.10 21.47
N CYS A 12 22.06 -27.90 21.91
CA CYS A 12 20.67 -27.75 21.48
C CYS A 12 20.04 -26.45 22.03
N PHE A 13 20.35 -26.08 23.28
CA PHE A 13 19.92 -24.81 23.87
C PHE A 13 20.54 -23.60 23.17
N ILE A 14 21.83 -23.66 22.84
CA ILE A 14 22.52 -22.60 22.09
C ILE A 14 21.93 -22.47 20.67
N ALA A 15 21.61 -23.59 20.01
CA ALA A 15 20.97 -23.58 18.70
C ALA A 15 19.56 -22.97 18.73
N LEU A 16 18.78 -23.20 19.80
CA LEU A 16 17.47 -22.59 20.00
C LEU A 16 17.55 -21.08 20.30
N LEU A 17 18.57 -20.63 21.05
CA LEU A 17 18.82 -19.22 21.32
C LEU A 17 19.33 -18.45 20.09
N LEU A 18 20.11 -19.13 19.23
CA LEU A 18 20.60 -18.58 17.96
C LEU A 18 19.60 -18.73 16.81
N TYR A 19 18.53 -19.52 17.01
CA TYR A 19 17.46 -19.59 16.02
C TYR A 19 16.83 -18.21 15.95
N PRO A 20 16.91 -17.50 14.81
CA PRO A 20 16.35 -16.18 14.71
C PRO A 20 14.84 -16.35 14.92
N PHE A 21 14.35 -15.92 16.09
CA PHE A 21 12.95 -15.76 16.33
C PHE A 21 12.51 -14.71 15.31
N SER A 22 11.98 -15.16 14.17
CA SER A 22 11.39 -14.30 13.15
C SER A 22 10.05 -13.80 13.70
N GLY A 23 10.08 -13.19 14.88
CA GLY A 23 8.97 -12.49 15.48
C GLY A 23 8.63 -11.35 14.56
N ASN A 24 7.38 -11.38 14.07
CA ASN A 24 6.65 -10.30 13.43
C ASN A 24 7.55 -9.17 12.95
N ARG A 25 8.12 -9.38 11.76
CA ARG A 25 8.67 -8.32 10.94
C ARG A 25 7.51 -7.36 10.69
N GLU A 26 7.31 -6.39 11.59
CA GLU A 26 6.30 -5.36 11.50
C GLU A 26 6.66 -4.53 10.26
N HIS A 27 6.15 -4.96 9.09
CA HIS A 27 6.50 -4.39 7.80
C HIS A 27 5.73 -3.10 7.62
N ARG A 28 6.19 -2.06 8.33
CA ARG A 28 5.74 -0.71 8.12
C ARG A 28 6.07 -0.31 6.69
N ILE A 29 5.04 -0.13 5.87
CA ILE A 29 5.18 0.42 4.52
C ILE A 29 4.83 1.90 4.65
N SER A 30 5.83 2.76 4.53
CA SER A 30 5.64 4.20 4.46
C SER A 30 6.30 4.70 3.20
N CYS A 31 5.51 5.22 2.27
CA CYS A 31 6.01 5.53 0.94
C CYS A 31 5.23 6.64 0.23
N LYS A 32 5.85 7.19 -0.80
CA LYS A 32 5.28 8.19 -1.70
C LYS A 32 5.43 7.75 -3.15
N ALA A 33 4.51 8.16 -4.02
CA ALA A 33 4.57 7.86 -5.44
C ALA A 33 3.97 9.02 -6.25
N ASP A 34 4.63 9.37 -7.34
CA ASP A 34 4.13 10.27 -8.39
C ASP A 34 3.87 9.43 -9.64
N ILE A 35 2.64 9.46 -10.16
CA ILE A 35 2.17 8.56 -11.22
C ILE A 35 1.36 9.36 -12.23
N SER A 36 1.59 9.10 -13.52
CA SER A 36 0.77 9.64 -14.60
C SER A 36 0.16 8.50 -15.40
N TYR A 37 -1.17 8.39 -15.36
CA TYR A 37 -1.91 7.46 -16.22
C TYR A 37 -2.41 8.20 -17.46
N GLN A 38 -2.14 7.64 -18.63
CA GLN A 38 -2.64 8.16 -19.90
C GLN A 38 -3.65 7.17 -20.46
N TRP A 39 -4.83 7.69 -20.85
CA TRP A 39 -5.86 6.90 -21.51
C TRP A 39 -6.55 7.77 -22.56
N GLN A 40 -6.47 7.38 -23.83
CA GLN A 40 -6.97 8.16 -24.96
C GLN A 40 -6.45 9.62 -24.90
N ASP A 41 -7.34 10.61 -24.95
CA ASP A 41 -7.02 12.05 -24.89
C ASP A 41 -7.06 12.58 -23.44
N SER A 42 -6.87 11.72 -22.44
CA SER A 42 -6.98 12.07 -21.02
C SER A 42 -5.75 11.63 -20.23
N THR A 43 -5.32 12.49 -19.31
CA THR A 43 -4.19 12.23 -18.42
C THR A 43 -4.60 12.47 -16.98
N LEU A 44 -4.38 11.47 -16.12
CA LEU A 44 -4.53 11.59 -14.69
C LEU A 44 -3.15 11.57 -14.03
N ASN A 45 -2.74 12.70 -13.46
CA ASN A 45 -1.54 12.82 -12.64
C ASN A 45 -1.91 12.64 -11.18
N LEU A 46 -1.21 11.78 -10.46
CA LEU A 46 -1.47 11.43 -9.08
C LEU A 46 -0.21 11.56 -8.24
N PHE A 47 -0.38 12.11 -7.05
CA PHE A 47 0.54 11.96 -5.95
C PHE A 47 -0.13 11.11 -4.87
N ILE A 48 0.56 10.05 -4.45
CA ILE A 48 0.13 9.13 -3.40
C ILE A 48 1.13 9.22 -2.25
N SER A 49 0.65 9.37 -1.03
CA SER A 49 1.45 9.21 0.19
C SER A 49 0.71 8.28 1.12
N GLN A 50 1.36 7.25 1.63
CA GLN A 50 0.69 6.27 2.47
C GLN A 50 1.57 5.72 3.57
N ASN A 51 0.90 5.28 4.64
CA ASN A 51 1.50 4.52 5.74
C ASN A 51 0.61 3.31 6.04
N ILE A 52 1.22 2.12 6.14
CA ILE A 52 0.58 0.84 6.42
C ILE A 52 1.35 0.21 7.56
N GLN A 53 0.67 -0.03 8.68
CA GLN A 53 1.25 -0.65 9.87
C GLN A 53 0.13 -1.27 10.72
N ASN A 54 0.38 -2.43 11.30
CA ASN A 54 -0.47 -3.03 12.35
C ASN A 54 -1.93 -3.22 11.94
N GLY A 55 -2.16 -3.70 10.71
CA GLY A 55 -3.50 -4.00 10.20
C GLY A 55 -4.32 -2.75 9.85
N LYS A 56 -3.72 -1.56 9.92
CA LYS A 56 -4.32 -0.28 9.55
C LYS A 56 -3.43 0.51 8.59
N GLY A 57 -4.04 1.41 7.85
CA GLY A 57 -3.29 2.34 7.03
C GLY A 57 -4.04 3.62 6.73
N ILE A 58 -3.28 4.62 6.30
CA ILE A 58 -3.78 5.91 5.82
C ILE A 58 -3.10 6.18 4.48
N LEU A 59 -3.90 6.55 3.50
CA LEU A 59 -3.46 6.95 2.17
C LEU A 59 -4.02 8.34 1.85
N ALA A 60 -3.13 9.28 1.53
CA ALA A 60 -3.46 10.55 0.94
C ALA A 60 -3.26 10.44 -0.58
N LEU A 61 -4.27 10.89 -1.32
CA LEU A 61 -4.32 10.85 -2.77
C LEU A 61 -4.67 12.24 -3.27
N SER A 62 -3.78 12.84 -4.04
CA SER A 62 -4.03 14.10 -4.74
C SER A 62 -3.69 13.96 -6.22
N GLY A 63 -4.26 14.81 -7.05
CA GLY A 63 -4.02 14.74 -8.49
C GLY A 63 -4.88 15.65 -9.34
N THR A 64 -4.56 15.67 -10.63
CA THR A 64 -5.29 16.43 -11.65
C THR A 64 -5.66 15.52 -12.81
N LEU A 65 -6.93 15.56 -13.20
CA LEU A 65 -7.42 14.98 -14.44
C LEU A 65 -7.48 16.08 -15.50
N HIS A 66 -6.71 15.88 -16.56
CA HIS A 66 -6.75 16.69 -17.77
C HIS A 66 -7.51 15.93 -18.85
N GLU A 67 -8.57 16.54 -19.38
CA GLU A 67 -9.33 16.05 -20.53
C GLU A 67 -9.42 17.14 -21.58
N LYS A 68 -9.30 16.77 -22.86
CA LYS A 68 -9.43 17.71 -23.97
C LYS A 68 -10.78 18.45 -23.92
N ASN A 69 -10.74 19.78 -24.03
CA ASN A 69 -11.90 20.67 -24.04
C ASN A 69 -12.79 20.64 -22.78
N LYS A 70 -12.26 20.19 -21.63
CA LYS A 70 -12.95 20.26 -20.34
C LYS A 70 -12.09 21.02 -19.32
N ALA A 71 -12.73 21.53 -18.28
CA ALA A 71 -12.03 22.05 -17.13
C ALA A 71 -11.34 20.91 -16.35
N ASP A 72 -10.18 21.20 -15.75
CA ASP A 72 -9.44 20.22 -14.98
C ASP A 72 -10.21 19.75 -13.75
N GLY A 73 -10.18 18.43 -13.52
CA GLY A 73 -10.72 17.82 -12.31
C GLY A 73 -9.64 17.67 -11.25
N TYR A 74 -9.85 18.25 -10.07
CA TYR A 74 -8.93 18.10 -8.93
C TYR A 74 -9.37 16.95 -8.03
N LEU A 75 -8.48 15.98 -7.86
CA LEU A 75 -8.60 14.90 -6.88
C LEU A 75 -7.79 15.28 -5.65
N SER A 76 -8.38 15.22 -4.46
CA SER A 76 -7.66 15.40 -3.21
C SER A 76 -8.45 14.85 -2.04
N LYS A 77 -7.99 13.74 -1.47
CA LYS A 77 -8.67 13.01 -0.40
C LYS A 77 -7.72 12.19 0.46
N THR A 78 -8.19 11.86 1.66
CA THR A 78 -7.53 10.94 2.59
C THR A 78 -8.44 9.74 2.83
N ILE A 79 -7.88 8.55 2.73
CA ILE A 79 -8.56 7.28 3.01
C ILE A 79 -7.87 6.63 4.21
N SER A 80 -8.63 6.30 5.24
CA SER A 80 -8.18 5.34 6.24
C SER A 80 -8.75 3.97 5.92
N PHE A 81 -7.96 2.93 6.17
CA PHE A 81 -8.34 1.56 5.85
C PHE A 81 -7.84 0.57 6.88
N SER A 82 -8.55 -0.54 6.97
CA SER A 82 -8.09 -1.75 7.63
C SER A 82 -7.57 -2.73 6.59
N TYR A 83 -6.64 -3.60 6.98
CA TYR A 83 -6.15 -4.64 6.09
C TYR A 83 -5.85 -5.95 6.82
N ARG A 84 -5.91 -7.05 6.07
CA ARG A 84 -5.34 -8.34 6.45
C ARG A 84 -4.26 -8.73 5.46
N GLU A 85 -3.11 -9.15 5.95
CA GLU A 85 -1.99 -9.57 5.11
C GLU A 85 -1.85 -11.09 5.07
N GLN A 86 -1.53 -11.61 3.88
CA GLN A 86 -1.23 -13.00 3.61
C GLN A 86 -0.02 -13.06 2.66
N GLY A 87 1.18 -13.12 3.22
CA GLY A 87 2.41 -12.98 2.45
C GLY A 87 2.52 -11.59 1.83
N TYR A 88 2.52 -11.50 0.50
CA TYR A 88 2.55 -10.22 -0.23
C TYR A 88 1.17 -9.69 -0.60
N TYR A 89 0.09 -10.39 -0.23
CA TYR A 89 -1.27 -10.00 -0.55
C TYR A 89 -1.91 -9.26 0.62
N TYR A 90 -2.43 -8.08 0.34
CA TYR A 90 -3.07 -7.18 1.28
C TYR A 90 -4.53 -7.04 0.88
N HIS A 91 -5.42 -7.53 1.75
CA HIS A 91 -6.87 -7.37 1.61
C HIS A 91 -7.28 -6.12 2.38
N LEU A 92 -7.40 -5.00 1.69
CA LEU A 92 -7.75 -3.71 2.27
C LEU A 92 -9.27 -3.54 2.27
N ASN A 93 -9.78 -2.82 3.26
CA ASN A 93 -11.15 -2.34 3.32
C ASN A 93 -11.16 -0.86 3.72
N SER A 94 -11.83 -0.03 2.92
CA SER A 94 -11.94 1.40 3.18
C SER A 94 -12.78 1.64 4.43
N ASP A 95 -12.17 2.20 5.47
CA ASP A 95 -12.84 2.48 6.75
C ASP A 95 -13.46 3.90 6.73
N LEU A 96 -12.78 4.86 6.09
CA LEU A 96 -13.22 6.25 5.95
C LEU A 96 -12.62 6.88 4.69
N VAL A 97 -13.42 7.70 3.99
CA VAL A 97 -12.99 8.50 2.83
C VAL A 97 -13.36 9.97 3.10
N ILE A 98 -12.36 10.84 3.17
CA ILE A 98 -12.55 12.28 3.41
C ILE A 98 -12.02 13.06 2.21
N ASN A 99 -12.90 13.81 1.56
CA ASN A 99 -12.50 14.75 0.52
C ASN A 99 -11.97 16.04 1.15
N SER A 100 -10.90 16.59 0.57
CA SER A 100 -10.46 17.94 0.91
C SER A 100 -11.37 19.01 0.27
N PRO A 101 -11.35 20.26 0.73
CA PRO A 101 -12.06 21.36 0.09
C PRO A 101 -11.65 21.62 -1.37
N GLN A 102 -10.45 21.20 -1.77
CA GLN A 102 -9.92 21.35 -3.14
C GLN A 102 -10.44 20.26 -4.09
N MET A 103 -11.21 19.29 -3.60
CA MET A 103 -11.78 18.22 -4.40
C MET A 103 -12.86 18.77 -5.35
N THR A 104 -12.63 18.70 -6.66
CA THR A 104 -13.60 19.09 -7.69
C THR A 104 -13.96 17.97 -8.65
N MET A 105 -13.17 16.89 -8.68
CA MET A 105 -13.40 15.76 -9.59
C MET A 105 -14.72 15.05 -9.27
N SER A 106 -15.56 14.87 -10.29
CA SER A 106 -16.85 14.20 -10.13
C SER A 106 -16.68 12.73 -9.70
N VAL A 107 -17.68 12.15 -9.03
CA VAL A 107 -17.66 10.72 -8.67
C VAL A 107 -17.63 9.84 -9.92
N GLN A 108 -18.29 10.26 -11.00
CA GLN A 108 -18.28 9.55 -12.28
C GLN A 108 -16.87 9.50 -12.88
N ASP A 109 -16.14 10.60 -12.85
CA ASP A 109 -14.76 10.62 -13.34
C ASP A 109 -13.83 9.83 -12.43
N GLN A 110 -13.99 9.92 -11.10
CA GLN A 110 -13.24 9.07 -10.18
C GLN A 110 -13.41 7.57 -10.50
N ARG A 111 -14.64 7.10 -10.74
CA ARG A 111 -14.91 5.69 -11.07
C ARG A 111 -14.33 5.23 -12.41
N LYS A 112 -14.00 6.14 -13.34
CA LYS A 112 -13.30 5.79 -14.58
C LYS A 112 -11.83 5.42 -14.33
N TRP A 113 -11.22 6.01 -13.30
CA TRP A 113 -9.79 5.89 -13.06
C TRP A 113 -9.42 5.09 -11.81
N LEU A 114 -10.31 5.05 -10.83
CA LEU A 114 -10.03 4.53 -9.50
C LEU A 114 -11.06 3.45 -9.13
N PRO A 115 -10.62 2.36 -8.47
CA PRO A 115 -11.52 1.43 -7.82
C PRO A 115 -12.40 2.10 -6.76
N ASP A 116 -13.57 1.51 -6.50
CA ASP A 116 -14.54 1.99 -5.50
C ASP A 116 -13.94 2.15 -4.09
N PHE A 117 -12.87 1.42 -3.76
CA PHE A 117 -12.10 1.58 -2.52
C PHE A 117 -11.70 3.04 -2.22
N PHE A 118 -11.35 3.81 -3.25
CA PHE A 118 -10.93 5.20 -3.11
C PHE A 118 -12.10 6.20 -3.06
N ILE A 119 -13.33 5.71 -3.25
CA ILE A 119 -14.52 6.52 -3.51
C ILE A 119 -15.55 6.36 -2.39
N GLU A 120 -15.80 5.12 -1.96
CA GLU A 120 -16.83 4.78 -0.99
C GLU A 120 -16.26 4.01 0.21
N LYS A 121 -16.86 4.25 1.39
CA LYS A 121 -16.58 3.48 2.60
C LYS A 121 -17.07 2.04 2.46
N GLY A 122 -16.34 1.11 3.06
CA GLY A 122 -16.70 -0.31 3.13
C GLY A 122 -16.39 -1.09 1.85
N LYS A 123 -15.63 -0.49 0.94
CA LYS A 123 -15.24 -1.14 -0.32
C LYS A 123 -13.90 -1.83 -0.16
N PRO A 124 -13.75 -3.06 -0.71
CA PRO A 124 -12.52 -3.81 -0.63
C PRO A 124 -11.55 -3.42 -1.75
N LEU A 125 -10.26 -3.66 -1.51
CA LEU A 125 -9.23 -3.65 -2.54
C LEU A 125 -8.20 -4.73 -2.23
N LEU A 126 -7.88 -5.57 -3.22
CA LEU A 126 -6.78 -6.51 -3.12
C LEU A 126 -5.56 -5.91 -3.80
N LEU A 127 -4.48 -5.75 -3.04
CA LEU A 127 -3.19 -5.34 -3.57
C LEU A 127 -2.16 -6.42 -3.29
N LYS A 128 -1.24 -6.59 -4.23
CA LYS A 128 -0.01 -7.32 -3.97
C LYS A 128 1.12 -6.31 -3.85
N ILE A 129 1.82 -6.31 -2.72
CA ILE A 129 2.88 -5.35 -2.42
C ILE A 129 4.17 -6.11 -2.20
N ARG A 130 5.20 -5.82 -3.00
CA ARG A 130 6.50 -6.47 -2.92
C ARG A 130 7.61 -5.44 -2.70
N PRO A 131 8.66 -5.75 -1.93
CA PRO A 131 9.84 -4.90 -1.89
C PRO A 131 10.47 -4.81 -3.30
N TYR A 132 10.91 -3.62 -3.67
CA TYR A 132 11.64 -3.35 -4.91
C TYR A 132 12.99 -2.72 -4.54
N GLY A 133 13.97 -3.60 -4.32
CA GLY A 133 15.21 -3.23 -3.66
C GLY A 133 14.98 -2.69 -2.25
N ASP A 134 15.93 -1.89 -1.76
CA ASP A 134 15.88 -1.35 -0.39
C ASP A 134 15.14 -0.01 -0.30
N LYS A 135 14.88 0.62 -1.44
CA LYS A 135 14.38 2.01 -1.51
C LYS A 135 12.92 2.13 -1.88
N ALA A 136 12.25 1.05 -2.29
CA ALA A 136 10.88 1.15 -2.77
C ALA A 136 10.08 -0.14 -2.56
N TRP A 137 8.78 -0.04 -2.84
CA TRP A 137 7.86 -1.15 -3.00
C TRP A 137 7.18 -1.06 -4.35
N LEU A 138 6.85 -2.21 -4.93
CA LEU A 138 6.06 -2.30 -6.15
C LEU A 138 4.65 -2.77 -5.80
N PHE A 139 3.66 -1.97 -6.20
CA PHE A 139 2.24 -2.22 -5.99
C PHE A 139 1.66 -2.85 -7.23
N TYR A 140 0.88 -3.92 -7.06
CA TYR A 140 0.25 -4.65 -8.14
C TYR A 140 -1.26 -4.81 -7.88
N SER A 141 -2.03 -4.76 -8.96
CA SER A 141 -3.37 -5.35 -9.02
C SER A 141 -3.21 -6.76 -9.59
N GLU A 142 -3.38 -7.77 -8.73
CA GLU A 142 -3.14 -9.18 -9.06
C GLU A 142 -1.74 -9.46 -9.65
N THR A 143 -1.61 -9.45 -10.98
CA THR A 143 -0.35 -9.67 -11.72
C THR A 143 0.15 -8.41 -12.43
N THR A 144 -0.66 -7.35 -12.53
CA THR A 144 -0.33 -6.12 -13.24
C THR A 144 0.29 -5.10 -12.29
N PRO A 145 1.54 -4.64 -12.52
CA PRO A 145 2.13 -3.58 -11.72
C PRO A 145 1.37 -2.26 -11.93
N LEU A 146 1.01 -1.60 -10.84
CA LEU A 146 0.33 -0.32 -10.84
C LEU A 146 1.32 0.83 -10.72
N PHE A 147 2.17 0.81 -9.70
CA PHE A 147 3.15 1.87 -9.44
C PHE A 147 4.28 1.46 -8.50
N VAL A 148 5.40 2.17 -8.62
CA VAL A 148 6.52 2.13 -7.67
C VAL A 148 6.25 3.15 -6.57
N CYS A 149 6.36 2.72 -5.31
CA CYS A 149 6.20 3.57 -4.13
C CYS A 149 7.53 3.67 -3.41
N GLU A 150 8.14 4.85 -3.44
CA GLU A 150 9.45 5.13 -2.87
C GLU A 150 9.35 5.29 -1.35
N ARG A 151 10.32 4.70 -0.64
CA ARG A 151 10.33 4.70 0.82
C ARG A 151 10.50 6.10 1.36
N SER A 152 9.49 6.56 2.10
CA SER A 152 9.56 7.83 2.81
C SER A 152 10.37 7.62 4.08
N SER A 153 11.48 8.34 4.20
CA SER A 153 12.30 8.39 5.41
C SER A 153 11.56 9.05 6.57
#